data_AF-A0A9E5K9S4-F1
#
_entry.id   AF-A0A9E5K9S4-F1
#
_cell.length_a   1.000
_cell.length_b   1.000
_cell.length_c   1.000
_cell.angle_alpha   90.00
_cell.angle_beta   90.00
_cell.angle_gamma   90.00
#
_symmetry.space_group_name_H-M   'P 1'
#
loop_
_entity.id
_entity.type
_entity.pdbx_description
1 polymer ?
#
loop_
_entity_poly.entity_id
_entity_poly.type
_entity_poly.pdbx_seq_one_letter_code
_entity_poly.pdbx_strand_id
1 'polypeptide(L)'
;MSEDRARDLFKLGAIYLNKKRAFEDEALPRGSYLRLHLHPKRFPSEGIDWKSKLIKDSRDFIVINKPAGIPTHATVDNALENCLAQMRLVLGGELLVTQRLDTPVGGVLVFAKNKDYQAKFNRWLSERKLQKTYLALVEKPCPVGRYQHWMKPSERSPKVLSSDPKEGWLSCELTVLKSEPAVSPNENKYQLEIDLHTGRTHQIRAQLAFMGCPILGDRLYGSKQKGFGKELMQLSIDHCQRLFASSTIVIGAQCYLEDFYRSFGFIPSGEIYLEDGIEHIEMTRHQ
;
A
#
# COMPACT_ATOMS: atom_id res chain seq x y z
N MET A 1 -7.51 -19.25 -20.98
CA MET A 1 -8.17 -18.24 -20.11
C MET A 1 -9.66 -18.32 -20.41
N SER A 2 -10.51 -18.45 -19.39
CA SER A 2 -11.96 -18.40 -19.58
C SER A 2 -12.42 -16.99 -19.98
N GLU A 3 -13.58 -16.89 -20.62
CA GLU A 3 -14.18 -15.60 -20.96
C GLU A 3 -14.45 -14.75 -19.70
N ASP A 4 -14.93 -15.38 -18.62
CA ASP A 4 -15.16 -14.71 -17.34
C ASP A 4 -13.88 -14.10 -16.77
N ARG A 5 -12.77 -14.85 -16.79
CA ARG A 5 -11.47 -14.33 -16.35
C ARG A 5 -11.01 -13.15 -17.21
N ALA A 6 -11.26 -13.20 -18.52
CA ALA A 6 -10.94 -12.09 -19.41
C ALA A 6 -11.74 -10.83 -19.07
N ARG A 7 -13.05 -10.99 -18.82
CA ARG A 7 -13.95 -9.91 -18.38
C ARG A 7 -13.52 -9.33 -17.03
N ASP A 8 -13.08 -10.15 -16.09
CA ASP A 8 -12.60 -9.67 -14.79
C ASP A 8 -11.30 -8.88 -14.90
N LEU A 9 -10.34 -9.36 -15.70
CA LEU A 9 -9.11 -8.61 -16.00
C LEU A 9 -9.44 -7.27 -16.68
N PHE A 10 -10.41 -7.27 -17.59
CA PHE A 10 -10.87 -6.07 -18.27
C PHE A 10 -11.48 -5.06 -17.29
N LYS A 11 -12.40 -5.51 -16.41
CA LYS A 11 -13.00 -4.67 -15.35
C LYS A 11 -11.96 -4.09 -14.41
N LEU A 12 -10.97 -4.88 -13.99
CA LEU A 12 -9.85 -4.39 -13.17
C LEU A 12 -8.95 -3.38 -13.91
N GLY A 13 -9.15 -3.18 -15.21
CA GLY A 13 -8.32 -2.34 -16.05
C GLY A 13 -6.96 -2.95 -16.35
N ALA A 14 -6.79 -4.27 -16.22
CA ALA A 14 -5.51 -4.96 -16.38
C ALA A 14 -5.05 -5.08 -17.85
N ILE A 15 -5.83 -4.54 -18.79
CA ILE A 15 -5.62 -4.65 -20.24
C ILE A 15 -5.30 -3.28 -20.83
N TYR A 16 -4.30 -3.26 -21.72
CA TYR A 16 -3.85 -2.08 -22.43
C TYR A 16 -3.90 -2.29 -23.94
N LEU A 17 -4.51 -1.35 -24.65
CA LEU A 17 -4.44 -1.22 -26.10
C LEU A 17 -3.54 -0.04 -26.46
N ASN A 18 -2.51 -0.29 -27.27
CA ASN A 18 -1.60 0.75 -27.77
C ASN A 18 -1.03 1.64 -26.66
N LYS A 19 -0.63 1.02 -25.54
CA LYS A 19 -0.08 1.64 -24.32
C LYS A 19 -1.08 2.51 -23.53
N LYS A 20 -2.35 2.54 -23.90
CA LYS A 20 -3.43 3.14 -23.12
C LYS A 20 -4.23 2.03 -22.45
N ARG A 21 -4.68 2.27 -21.23
CA ARG A 21 -5.52 1.31 -20.51
C ARG A 21 -6.90 1.27 -21.19
N ALA A 22 -7.39 0.06 -21.47
CA ALA A 22 -8.70 -0.14 -22.04
C ALA A 22 -9.74 -0.27 -20.90
N PHE A 23 -10.87 0.40 -21.07
CA PHE A 23 -12.01 0.38 -20.13
C PHE A 23 -13.35 0.12 -20.82
N GLU A 24 -13.37 0.18 -22.15
CA GLU A 24 -14.56 0.03 -22.98
C GLU A 24 -14.26 -0.95 -24.11
N ASP A 25 -15.28 -1.72 -24.50
CA ASP A 25 -15.15 -2.64 -25.63
C ASP A 25 -14.88 -1.82 -26.90
N GLU A 26 -13.72 -2.04 -27.49
CA GLU A 26 -13.29 -1.34 -28.69
C GLU A 26 -12.86 -2.32 -29.77
N ALA A 27 -13.15 -1.98 -31.03
CA ALA A 27 -12.65 -2.73 -32.17
C ALA A 27 -11.11 -2.72 -32.14
N LEU A 28 -10.49 -3.85 -32.44
CA LEU A 28 -9.04 -3.99 -32.47
C LEU A 28 -8.55 -3.91 -33.92
N PRO A 29 -7.98 -2.77 -34.38
CA PRO A 29 -7.38 -2.69 -35.70
C PRO A 29 -6.28 -3.74 -35.88
N ARG A 30 -6.15 -4.25 -37.10
CA ARG A 30 -5.02 -5.13 -37.45
C ARG A 30 -3.70 -4.43 -37.14
N GLY A 31 -2.80 -5.13 -36.44
CA GLY A 31 -1.50 -4.58 -36.01
C GLY A 31 -1.51 -3.88 -34.65
N SER A 32 -2.63 -3.90 -33.93
CA SER A 32 -2.72 -3.35 -32.57
C SER A 32 -1.78 -4.04 -31.58
N TYR A 33 -1.23 -3.25 -30.66
CA TYR A 33 -0.45 -3.75 -29.53
C TYR A 33 -1.34 -3.95 -28.30
N LEU A 34 -1.47 -5.20 -27.84
CA LEU A 34 -2.14 -5.54 -26.59
C LEU A 34 -1.11 -5.91 -25.52
N ARG A 35 -1.28 -5.35 -24.32
CA ARG A 35 -0.56 -5.78 -23.11
C ARG A 35 -1.58 -6.18 -22.06
N LEU A 36 -1.45 -7.40 -21.56
CA LEU A 36 -2.32 -7.96 -20.53
C LEU A 36 -1.52 -8.24 -19.25
N HIS A 37 -2.06 -7.82 -18.12
CA HIS A 37 -1.61 -8.24 -16.80
C HIS A 37 -2.49 -9.40 -16.33
N LEU A 38 -2.00 -10.64 -16.45
CA LEU A 38 -2.80 -11.85 -16.19
C LEU A 38 -2.98 -12.17 -14.69
N HIS A 39 -2.16 -11.56 -13.84
CA HIS A 39 -2.13 -11.71 -12.39
C HIS A 39 -2.07 -10.32 -11.74
N PRO A 40 -3.12 -9.49 -11.90
CA PRO A 40 -3.14 -8.16 -11.34
C PRO A 40 -3.12 -8.24 -9.81
N LYS A 41 -2.28 -7.42 -9.18
CA LYS A 41 -2.22 -7.34 -7.73
C LYS A 41 -3.59 -6.92 -7.18
N ARG A 42 -4.08 -7.67 -6.20
CA ARG A 42 -5.34 -7.38 -5.49
C ARG A 42 -5.09 -6.59 -4.20
N PHE A 43 -6.03 -5.71 -3.88
CA PHE A 43 -6.00 -4.91 -2.66
C PHE A 43 -7.36 -5.01 -1.94
N PRO A 44 -7.38 -5.09 -0.59
CA PRO A 44 -8.59 -5.37 0.19
C PRO A 44 -9.53 -4.15 0.30
N SER A 45 -9.96 -3.61 -0.84
CA SER A 45 -10.81 -2.41 -0.92
C SER A 45 -12.30 -2.70 -0.75
N GLU A 46 -12.69 -3.96 -0.95
CA GLU A 46 -14.05 -4.46 -0.73
C GLU A 46 -14.39 -4.53 0.76
N GLY A 47 -15.66 -4.30 1.11
CA GLY A 47 -16.14 -4.30 2.50
C GLY A 47 -15.74 -3.07 3.33
N ILE A 48 -14.87 -2.20 2.80
CA ILE A 48 -14.56 -0.92 3.44
C ILE A 48 -15.76 0.03 3.28
N ASP A 49 -16.30 0.52 4.41
CA ASP A 49 -17.20 1.67 4.37
C ASP A 49 -16.40 2.93 4.02
N TRP A 50 -16.34 3.24 2.72
CA TRP A 50 -15.62 4.39 2.19
C TRP A 50 -16.22 5.73 2.58
N LYS A 51 -17.52 5.80 2.87
CA LYS A 51 -18.15 7.03 3.39
C LYS A 51 -17.59 7.37 4.77
N SER A 52 -17.40 6.36 5.63
CA SER A 52 -16.76 6.56 6.95
C SER A 52 -15.31 7.06 6.87
N LYS A 53 -14.64 6.90 5.71
CA LYS A 53 -13.27 7.36 5.53
C LYS A 53 -13.18 8.83 5.15
N LEU A 54 -14.29 9.47 4.78
CA LEU A 54 -14.32 10.89 4.45
C LEU A 54 -14.22 11.73 5.74
N ILE A 55 -13.08 12.38 5.95
CA ILE A 55 -12.86 13.30 7.08
C ILE A 55 -13.52 14.64 6.79
N LYS A 56 -13.36 15.14 5.56
CA LYS A 56 -13.89 16.44 5.16
C LYS A 56 -14.26 16.43 3.69
N ASP A 57 -15.45 16.94 3.40
CA ASP A 57 -15.87 17.29 2.06
C ASP A 57 -15.95 18.81 1.93
N SER A 58 -15.16 19.39 1.03
CA SER A 58 -15.17 20.83 0.74
C SER A 58 -15.52 21.07 -0.72
N ARG A 59 -15.74 22.34 -1.06
CA ARG A 59 -16.03 22.75 -2.45
C ARG A 59 -14.96 22.27 -3.43
N ASP A 60 -13.69 22.47 -3.10
CA ASP A 60 -12.57 22.25 -4.04
C ASP A 60 -11.73 21.00 -3.76
N PHE A 61 -11.94 20.35 -2.62
CA PHE A 61 -11.14 19.19 -2.20
C PHE A 61 -11.88 18.32 -1.19
N ILE A 62 -11.38 17.10 -1.02
CA ILE A 62 -11.75 16.22 0.07
C ILE A 62 -10.52 15.81 0.87
N VAL A 63 -10.75 15.44 2.13
CA VAL A 63 -9.76 14.82 3.01
C VAL A 63 -10.30 13.48 3.45
N ILE A 64 -9.50 12.43 3.32
CA ILE A 64 -9.86 11.08 3.74
C ILE A 64 -8.86 10.52 4.74
N ASN A 65 -9.32 9.61 5.60
CA ASN A 65 -8.47 8.71 6.35
C ASN A 65 -8.23 7.46 5.50
N LYS A 66 -7.16 7.48 4.73
CA LYS A 66 -6.73 6.39 3.85
C LYS A 66 -6.52 5.10 4.67
N PRO A 67 -7.20 3.99 4.35
CA PRO A 67 -6.90 2.70 4.95
C PRO A 67 -5.50 2.21 4.60
N ALA A 68 -4.83 1.55 5.54
CA ALA A 68 -3.59 0.82 5.26
C ALA A 68 -3.85 -0.35 4.31
N GLY A 69 -2.87 -0.71 3.48
CA GLY A 69 -2.98 -1.80 2.51
C GLY A 69 -3.63 -1.44 1.18
N ILE A 70 -4.23 -0.24 1.05
CA ILE A 70 -4.87 0.22 -0.19
C ILE A 70 -3.98 1.22 -0.94
N PRO A 71 -3.76 1.12 -2.26
CA PRO A 71 -3.07 2.15 -3.03
C PRO A 71 -3.79 3.50 -3.01
N THR A 72 -3.05 4.59 -3.16
CA THR A 72 -3.63 5.93 -3.31
C THR A 72 -4.41 6.07 -4.63
N HIS A 73 -3.85 5.56 -5.73
CA HIS A 73 -4.37 5.66 -7.10
C HIS A 73 -4.10 4.33 -7.83
N ALA A 74 -4.64 4.19 -9.04
CA ALA A 74 -4.47 3.01 -9.89
C ALA A 74 -3.01 2.54 -9.98
N THR A 75 -2.78 1.25 -9.79
CA THR A 75 -1.51 0.60 -10.14
C THR A 75 -1.51 0.23 -11.62
N VAL A 76 -0.37 -0.16 -12.17
CA VAL A 76 -0.26 -0.52 -13.60
C VAL A 76 -1.27 -1.61 -14.00
N ASP A 77 -1.57 -2.52 -13.11
CA ASP A 77 -2.37 -3.72 -13.33
C ASP A 77 -3.77 -3.66 -12.71
N ASN A 78 -4.06 -2.67 -11.86
CA ASN A 78 -5.34 -2.55 -11.16
C ASN A 78 -5.80 -1.10 -11.03
N ALA A 79 -6.90 -0.78 -11.71
CA ALA A 79 -7.48 0.55 -11.79
C ALA A 79 -8.55 0.83 -10.71
N LEU A 80 -9.09 -0.20 -10.06
CA LEU A 80 -10.30 -0.09 -9.24
C LEU A 80 -10.02 -0.13 -7.74
N GLU A 81 -9.08 -0.96 -7.30
CA GLU A 81 -8.88 -1.24 -5.88
C GLU A 81 -7.91 -0.23 -5.27
N ASN A 82 -8.27 1.05 -5.32
CA ASN A 82 -7.48 2.16 -4.81
C ASN A 82 -8.38 3.29 -4.29
N CYS A 83 -7.84 4.12 -3.41
CA CYS A 83 -8.62 5.15 -2.72
C CYS A 83 -9.26 6.17 -3.67
N LEU A 84 -8.54 6.58 -4.73
CA LEU A 84 -9.07 7.53 -5.69
C LEU A 84 -10.31 6.98 -6.41
N ALA A 85 -10.23 5.76 -6.96
CA ALA A 85 -11.34 5.12 -7.65
C ALA A 85 -12.54 4.91 -6.72
N GLN A 86 -12.31 4.38 -5.51
CA GLN A 86 -13.37 4.12 -4.54
C GLN A 86 -14.07 5.41 -4.07
N MET A 87 -13.32 6.50 -3.83
CA MET A 87 -13.92 7.78 -3.45
C MET A 87 -14.68 8.45 -4.62
N ARG A 88 -14.23 8.26 -5.88
CA ARG A 88 -15.00 8.72 -7.06
C ARG A 88 -16.35 8.01 -7.16
N LEU A 89 -16.38 6.70 -6.91
CA LEU A 89 -17.63 5.92 -6.87
C LEU A 89 -18.57 6.41 -5.77
N VAL A 90 -18.04 6.69 -4.57
CA VAL A 90 -18.84 7.18 -3.43
C VAL A 90 -19.42 8.57 -3.65
N LEU A 91 -18.64 9.48 -4.23
CA LEU A 91 -19.01 10.89 -4.37
C LEU A 91 -19.67 11.23 -5.72
N GLY A 92 -19.58 10.34 -6.71
CA GLY A 92 -20.18 10.55 -8.03
C GLY A 92 -19.52 11.67 -8.84
N GLY A 93 -18.23 11.91 -8.66
CA GLY A 93 -17.52 13.01 -9.33
C GLY A 93 -16.03 12.79 -9.50
N GLU A 94 -15.41 13.62 -10.34
CA GLU A 94 -13.97 13.58 -10.60
C GLU A 94 -13.16 13.99 -9.36
N LEU A 95 -12.06 13.27 -9.15
CA LEU A 95 -11.08 13.56 -8.11
C LEU A 95 -9.67 13.50 -8.70
N LEU A 96 -8.78 14.36 -8.27
CA LEU A 96 -7.41 14.46 -8.76
C LEU A 96 -6.43 14.23 -7.61
N VAL A 97 -5.38 13.46 -7.88
CA VAL A 97 -4.31 13.16 -6.91
C VAL A 97 -3.51 14.43 -6.63
N THR A 98 -3.38 14.81 -5.36
CA THR A 98 -2.48 15.90 -4.94
C THR A 98 -1.21 15.37 -4.28
N GLN A 99 -1.32 14.31 -3.48
CA GLN A 99 -0.21 13.62 -2.85
C GLN A 99 -0.44 12.11 -2.85
N ARG A 100 0.58 11.35 -2.45
CA ARG A 100 0.49 9.90 -2.34
C ARG A 100 1.01 9.43 -0.99
N LEU A 101 0.31 8.46 -0.42
CA LEU A 101 0.84 7.60 0.63
C LEU A 101 1.12 6.22 0.02
N ASP A 102 2.20 5.58 0.47
CA ASP A 102 2.54 4.21 0.07
C ASP A 102 1.38 3.27 0.43
N THR A 103 1.20 2.19 -0.33
CA THR A 103 0.13 1.20 -0.10
C THR A 103 -0.01 0.75 1.36
N PRO A 104 1.06 0.34 2.08
CA PRO A 104 0.92 -0.12 3.46
C PRO A 104 0.63 1.02 4.47
N VAL A 105 0.77 2.29 4.07
CA VAL A 105 0.64 3.44 4.98
C VAL A 105 -0.81 3.90 5.03
N GLY A 106 -1.40 3.97 6.22
CA GLY A 106 -2.69 4.61 6.46
C GLY A 106 -2.56 6.09 6.84
N GLY A 107 -3.67 6.82 6.90
CA GLY A 107 -3.74 8.17 7.43
C GLY A 107 -4.24 9.23 6.45
N VAL A 108 -3.93 10.50 6.72
CA VAL A 108 -4.57 11.64 6.05
C VAL A 108 -4.13 11.76 4.59
N LEU A 109 -5.10 11.76 3.68
CA LEU A 109 -4.89 11.96 2.25
C LEU A 109 -5.85 13.01 1.70
N VAL A 110 -5.34 13.91 0.85
CA VAL A 110 -6.13 14.96 0.20
C VAL A 110 -6.31 14.61 -1.27
N PHE A 111 -7.52 14.78 -1.78
CA PHE A 111 -7.81 14.75 -3.22
C PHE A 111 -8.44 16.08 -3.63
N ALA A 112 -8.04 16.60 -4.78
CA ALA A 112 -8.65 17.81 -5.34
C ALA A 112 -9.88 17.44 -6.15
N LYS A 113 -10.92 18.29 -6.13
CA LYS A 113 -12.09 18.16 -7.01
C LYS A 113 -11.90 18.89 -8.35
N ASN A 114 -10.92 19.79 -8.43
CA ASN A 114 -10.61 20.57 -9.63
C ASN A 114 -9.10 20.81 -9.80
N LYS A 115 -8.70 21.16 -11.02
CA LYS A 115 -7.30 21.38 -11.40
C LYS A 115 -6.68 22.58 -10.68
N ASP A 116 -7.47 23.61 -10.37
CA ASP A 116 -6.99 24.83 -9.70
C ASP A 116 -6.51 24.51 -8.27
N TYR A 117 -7.31 23.76 -7.51
CA TYR A 117 -6.90 23.31 -6.18
C TYR A 117 -5.74 22.32 -6.26
N GLN A 118 -5.73 21.41 -7.24
CA GLN A 118 -4.60 20.49 -7.43
C GLN A 118 -3.29 21.26 -7.65
N ALA A 119 -3.29 22.25 -8.55
CA ALA A 119 -2.13 23.10 -8.82
C ALA A 119 -1.71 23.90 -7.57
N LYS A 120 -2.68 24.46 -6.84
CA LYS A 120 -2.44 25.21 -5.60
C LYS A 120 -1.80 24.31 -4.52
N PHE A 121 -2.32 23.10 -4.33
CA PHE A 121 -1.78 22.14 -3.37
C PHE A 121 -0.37 21.67 -3.75
N ASN A 122 -0.14 21.39 -5.03
CA ASN A 122 1.18 21.00 -5.54
C ASN A 122 2.23 22.09 -5.32
N ARG A 123 1.83 23.36 -5.49
CA ARG A 123 2.68 24.51 -5.16
C ARG A 123 3.01 24.56 -3.66
N TRP A 124 2.04 24.32 -2.78
CA TRP A 124 2.31 24.25 -1.34
C TRP A 124 3.26 23.10 -0.97
N LEU A 125 3.15 21.95 -1.64
CA LEU A 125 4.10 20.84 -1.49
C LEU A 125 5.51 21.25 -1.93
N SER A 126 5.66 21.89 -3.10
CA SER A 126 6.99 22.30 -3.61
C SER A 126 7.62 23.40 -2.78
N GLU A 127 6.81 24.33 -2.28
CA GLU A 127 7.23 25.43 -1.40
C GLU A 127 7.39 25.00 0.07
N ARG A 128 7.22 23.70 0.39
CA ARG A 128 7.28 23.14 1.75
C ARG A 128 6.37 23.86 2.77
N LYS A 129 5.21 24.35 2.32
CA LYS A 129 4.21 25.04 3.15
C LYS A 129 3.26 24.09 3.89
N LEU A 130 3.41 22.78 3.68
CA LEU A 130 2.60 21.75 4.33
C LEU A 130 3.42 21.04 5.40
N GLN A 131 2.92 21.04 6.64
CA GLN A 131 3.43 20.20 7.70
C GLN A 131 2.81 18.80 7.57
N LYS A 132 3.65 17.76 7.63
CA LYS A 132 3.23 16.37 7.57
C LYS A 132 3.83 15.64 8.75
N THR A 133 2.98 15.20 9.67
CA THR A 133 3.39 14.45 10.85
C THR A 133 2.97 13.00 10.69
N TYR A 134 3.88 12.09 10.97
CA TYR A 134 3.69 10.64 10.88
C TYR A 134 3.88 10.01 12.26
N LEU A 135 3.06 9.00 12.53
CA LEU A 135 3.28 8.09 13.64
C LEU A 135 3.83 6.77 13.10
N ALA A 136 4.86 6.24 13.77
CA ALA A 136 5.46 4.97 13.39
C ALA A 136 5.75 4.13 14.63
N LEU A 137 5.46 2.82 14.57
CA LEU A 137 5.95 1.85 15.53
C LEU A 137 7.26 1.26 15.02
N VAL A 138 8.29 1.23 15.86
CA VAL A 138 9.65 0.76 15.51
C VAL A 138 10.16 -0.26 16.52
N GLU A 139 11.12 -1.08 16.11
CA GLU A 139 11.70 -2.15 16.93
C GLU A 139 12.72 -1.66 17.98
N LYS A 140 13.23 -0.45 17.80
CA LYS A 140 14.28 0.16 18.63
C LYS A 140 14.03 1.66 18.78
N PRO A 141 14.40 2.28 19.90
CA PRO A 141 14.20 3.72 20.07
C PRO A 141 15.04 4.46 19.03
N CYS A 142 14.47 5.52 18.46
CA CYS A 142 15.19 6.42 17.58
C CYS A 142 15.48 7.72 18.36
N PRO A 143 16.72 8.24 18.38
CA PRO A 143 16.96 9.50 19.06
C PRO A 143 16.10 10.63 18.48
N VAL A 144 15.65 11.53 19.36
CA VAL A 144 14.89 12.73 18.96
C VAL A 144 15.86 13.70 18.30
N GLY A 145 15.47 14.28 17.17
CA GLY A 145 16.35 15.17 16.43
C GLY A 145 15.98 15.32 14.97
N ARG A 146 16.66 16.26 14.30
CA ARG A 146 16.56 16.49 12.86
C ARG A 146 17.59 15.64 12.14
N TYR A 147 17.14 14.93 11.10
CA TYR A 147 17.97 14.03 10.31
C TYR A 147 17.92 14.42 8.84
N GLN A 148 19.11 14.52 8.26
CA GLN A 148 19.30 14.69 6.83
C GLN A 148 20.14 13.54 6.30
N HIS A 149 19.62 12.85 5.29
CA HIS A 149 20.33 11.79 4.59
C HIS A 149 20.22 12.03 3.08
N TRP A 150 21.18 11.49 2.33
CA TRP A 150 21.15 11.47 0.87
C TRP A 150 20.77 10.07 0.42
N MET A 151 19.77 9.97 -0.46
CA MET A 151 19.20 8.72 -0.93
C MET A 151 19.57 8.50 -2.40
N LYS A 152 20.13 7.33 -2.71
CA LYS A 152 20.41 6.95 -4.09
C LYS A 152 19.09 6.79 -4.86
N PRO A 153 18.91 7.44 -6.02
CA PRO A 153 17.75 7.20 -6.87
C PRO A 153 17.61 5.72 -7.22
N SER A 154 16.38 5.22 -7.27
CA SER A 154 16.06 3.84 -7.61
C SER A 154 14.76 3.78 -8.39
N GLU A 155 14.71 2.94 -9.42
CA GLU A 155 13.49 2.66 -10.18
C GLU A 155 12.49 1.78 -9.41
N ARG A 156 12.95 1.11 -8.35
CA ARG A 156 12.12 0.24 -7.49
C ARG A 156 11.98 0.84 -6.09
N SER A 157 12.67 0.25 -5.12
CA SER A 157 12.63 0.67 -3.72
C SER A 157 14.00 1.21 -3.32
N PRO A 158 14.13 2.50 -2.97
CA PRO A 158 15.41 3.06 -2.58
C PRO A 158 15.80 2.49 -1.21
N LYS A 159 16.98 1.87 -1.13
CA LYS A 159 17.49 1.23 0.10
C LYS A 159 18.84 1.77 0.57
N VAL A 160 19.52 2.54 -0.28
CA VAL A 160 20.88 3.01 -0.01
C VAL A 160 20.84 4.48 0.36
N LEU A 161 21.33 4.78 1.56
CA LEU A 161 21.46 6.13 2.10
C LEU A 161 22.90 6.43 2.50
N SER A 162 23.16 7.73 2.66
CA SER A 162 24.43 8.30 3.09
C SER A 162 24.16 9.43 4.07
N SER A 163 24.98 9.54 5.12
CA SER A 163 24.99 10.71 6.01
C SER A 163 25.69 11.91 5.38
N ASP A 164 26.56 11.68 4.39
CA ASP A 164 27.24 12.74 3.65
C ASP A 164 26.56 13.03 2.30
N PRO A 165 26.61 14.28 1.81
CA PRO A 165 26.17 14.64 0.49
C PRO A 165 26.83 13.79 -0.61
N LYS A 166 26.02 13.33 -1.56
CA LYS A 166 26.47 12.61 -2.76
C LYS A 166 25.87 13.23 -4.01
N GLU A 167 26.71 13.44 -5.01
CA GLU A 167 26.29 14.00 -6.29
C GLU A 167 25.22 13.10 -6.94
N GLY A 168 24.14 13.72 -7.44
CA GLY A 168 23.00 13.03 -8.03
C GLY A 168 22.07 12.31 -7.04
N TRP A 169 22.33 12.38 -5.73
CA TRP A 169 21.47 11.75 -4.72
C TRP A 169 20.39 12.71 -4.21
N LEU A 170 19.24 12.15 -3.84
CA LEU A 170 18.09 12.91 -3.37
C LEU A 170 18.24 13.24 -1.88
N SER A 171 18.20 14.52 -1.54
CA SER A 171 18.15 14.94 -0.13
C SER A 171 16.81 14.53 0.51
N CYS A 172 16.91 13.92 1.69
CA CYS A 172 15.83 13.43 2.52
C CYS A 172 15.94 14.03 3.92
N GLU A 173 14.97 14.82 4.33
CA GLU A 173 14.93 15.48 5.64
C GLU A 173 13.66 15.08 6.42
N LEU A 174 13.85 14.74 7.70
CA LEU A 174 12.78 14.53 8.68
C LEU A 174 13.24 14.99 10.07
N THR A 175 12.30 15.19 11.00
CA THR A 175 12.57 15.39 12.42
C THR A 175 11.81 14.34 13.22
N VAL A 176 12.50 13.58 14.06
CA VAL A 176 11.86 12.75 15.10
C VAL A 176 11.56 13.68 16.27
N LEU A 177 10.28 13.92 16.54
CA LEU A 177 9.79 14.78 17.63
C LEU A 177 9.73 14.05 18.96
N LYS A 178 9.32 12.77 18.93
CA LYS A 178 9.20 11.91 20.10
C LYS A 178 9.63 10.48 19.77
N SER A 179 10.15 9.78 20.78
CA SER A 179 10.46 8.36 20.74
C SER A 179 10.23 7.75 22.12
N GLU A 180 9.06 7.13 22.30
CA GLU A 180 8.60 6.64 23.61
C GLU A 180 8.31 5.14 23.53
N PRO A 181 8.46 4.38 24.64
CA PRO A 181 8.01 2.99 24.68
C PRO A 181 6.53 2.88 24.32
N ALA A 182 6.17 1.95 23.45
CA ALA A 182 4.78 1.67 23.14
C ALA A 182 4.09 1.02 24.37
N VAL A 183 2.79 1.26 24.55
CA VAL A 183 1.99 0.71 25.66
C VAL A 183 1.76 -0.80 25.43
N SER A 184 2.79 -1.61 25.65
CA SER A 184 2.72 -3.07 25.72
C SER A 184 3.80 -3.55 26.69
N PRO A 185 3.46 -4.18 27.83
CA PRO A 185 4.42 -4.52 28.88
C PRO A 185 5.54 -5.48 28.48
N ASN A 186 5.42 -6.20 27.36
CA ASN A 186 6.24 -7.38 27.07
C ASN A 186 7.01 -7.30 25.74
N GLU A 187 7.08 -6.15 25.07
CA GLU A 187 7.74 -6.04 23.78
C GLU A 187 8.58 -4.76 23.66
N ASN A 188 9.85 -4.90 23.27
CA ASN A 188 10.74 -3.78 22.92
C ASN A 188 10.21 -3.10 21.64
N LYS A 189 9.22 -2.22 21.79
CA LYS A 189 8.56 -1.46 20.74
C LYS A 189 8.50 0.00 21.15
N TYR A 190 8.69 0.89 20.18
CA TYR A 190 8.67 2.34 20.42
C TYR A 190 7.75 3.01 19.43
N GLN A 191 7.02 4.02 19.91
CA GLN A 191 6.22 4.91 19.09
C GLN A 191 7.02 6.18 18.80
N LEU A 192 7.13 6.50 17.52
CA LEU A 192 7.75 7.72 17.03
C LEU A 192 6.69 8.69 16.55
N GLU A 193 6.91 9.97 16.81
CA GLU A 193 6.24 11.09 16.14
C GLU A 193 7.27 11.78 15.24
N ILE A 194 6.96 11.90 13.94
CA ILE A 194 7.93 12.28 12.91
C ILE A 194 7.36 13.39 12.03
N ASP A 195 8.02 14.54 12.00
CA ASP A 195 7.75 15.59 11.02
C ASP A 195 8.56 15.36 9.74
N LEU A 196 7.87 15.27 8.60
CA LEU A 196 8.45 14.94 7.31
C LEU A 196 8.63 16.19 6.44
N HIS A 197 9.89 16.63 6.26
CA HIS A 197 10.21 17.88 5.53
C HIS A 197 10.33 17.68 4.02
N THR A 198 10.76 16.51 3.57
CA THR A 198 10.81 16.13 2.15
C THR A 198 9.96 14.89 1.88
N GLY A 199 9.46 14.70 0.66
CA GLY A 199 8.57 13.58 0.32
C GLY A 199 9.13 12.64 -0.75
N ARG A 200 10.17 11.87 -0.44
CA ARG A 200 10.69 10.82 -1.34
C ARG A 200 9.97 9.48 -1.13
N THR A 201 9.93 8.64 -2.16
CA THR A 201 9.36 7.29 -2.08
C THR A 201 10.02 6.51 -0.95
N HIS A 202 9.22 5.94 -0.04
CA HIS A 202 9.68 5.17 1.12
C HIS A 202 10.64 5.94 2.07
N GLN A 203 10.65 7.28 2.06
CA GLN A 203 11.65 8.06 2.78
C GLN A 203 11.78 7.71 4.27
N ILE A 204 10.66 7.76 5.02
CA ILE A 204 10.67 7.48 6.47
C ILE A 204 11.20 6.06 6.72
N ARG A 205 10.68 5.08 5.97
CA ARG A 205 11.06 3.66 6.07
C ARG A 205 12.57 3.48 5.90
N ALA A 206 13.13 4.09 4.86
CA ALA A 206 14.54 3.98 4.53
C ALA A 206 15.44 4.74 5.51
N GLN A 207 15.06 5.94 5.95
CA GLN A 207 15.83 6.71 6.95
C GLN A 207 15.82 6.02 8.31
N LEU A 208 14.66 5.55 8.80
CA LEU A 208 14.55 4.84 10.07
C LEU A 208 15.37 3.55 10.08
N ALA A 209 15.33 2.76 8.99
CA ALA A 209 16.15 1.57 8.86
C ALA A 209 17.65 1.87 8.80
N PHE A 210 18.05 2.94 8.08
CA PHE A 210 19.44 3.40 8.04
C PHE A 210 19.96 3.82 9.43
N MET A 211 19.10 4.42 10.25
CA MET A 211 19.39 4.75 11.65
C MET A 211 19.30 3.54 12.60
N GLY A 212 19.10 2.32 12.07
CA GLY A 212 19.02 1.10 12.87
C GLY A 212 17.71 0.91 13.64
N CYS A 213 16.68 1.70 13.35
CA CYS A 213 15.38 1.73 14.03
C CYS A 213 14.24 1.38 13.06
N PRO A 214 14.24 0.20 12.41
CA PRO A 214 13.28 -0.11 11.35
C PRO A 214 11.84 -0.08 11.87
N ILE A 215 10.92 0.33 10.99
CA ILE A 215 9.47 0.26 11.25
C ILE A 215 9.11 -1.20 11.47
N LEU A 216 8.34 -1.45 12.53
CA LEU A 216 7.88 -2.76 12.93
C LEU A 216 7.10 -3.43 11.77
N GLY A 217 7.52 -4.64 11.38
CA GLY A 217 6.93 -5.40 10.27
C GLY A 217 7.45 -5.03 8.88
N ASP A 218 8.28 -4.00 8.74
CA ASP A 218 8.81 -3.56 7.45
C ASP A 218 9.99 -4.43 6.97
N ARG A 219 9.67 -5.61 6.44
CA ARG A 219 10.66 -6.58 5.94
C ARG A 219 11.53 -6.02 4.80
N LEU A 220 10.99 -5.10 3.99
CA LEU A 220 11.72 -4.52 2.87
C LEU A 220 12.93 -3.69 3.35
N TYR A 221 12.81 -3.15 4.57
CA TYR A 221 13.79 -2.27 5.21
C TYR A 221 14.36 -2.87 6.50
N GLY A 222 14.37 -4.20 6.64
CA GLY A 222 15.20 -4.88 7.63
C GLY A 222 14.60 -5.06 9.02
N SER A 223 13.28 -4.89 9.18
CA SER A 223 12.58 -5.34 10.40
C SER A 223 12.80 -6.84 10.63
N LYS A 224 13.28 -7.20 11.82
CA LYS A 224 13.60 -8.58 12.21
C LYS A 224 12.49 -9.24 13.05
N GLN A 225 11.59 -8.44 13.63
CA GLN A 225 10.50 -8.98 14.43
C GLN A 225 9.51 -9.73 13.53
N LYS A 226 9.36 -11.02 13.85
CA LYS A 226 8.31 -11.92 13.34
C LYS A 226 7.08 -11.76 14.23
N GLY A 227 5.90 -12.13 13.74
CA GLY A 227 4.73 -12.31 14.63
C GLY A 227 3.39 -11.95 14.04
N PHE A 228 3.28 -10.83 13.32
CA PHE A 228 1.97 -10.38 12.81
C PHE A 228 1.37 -11.26 11.73
N GLY A 229 2.16 -12.12 11.06
CA GLY A 229 1.59 -13.06 10.10
C GLY A 229 0.47 -13.87 10.73
N LYS A 230 0.68 -14.35 11.97
CA LYS A 230 -0.32 -15.13 12.69
C LYS A 230 -1.52 -14.29 13.12
N GLU A 231 -1.28 -13.12 13.71
CA GLU A 231 -2.37 -12.21 14.13
C GLU A 231 -3.19 -11.70 12.95
N LEU A 232 -2.55 -11.29 11.85
CA LEU A 232 -3.22 -10.84 10.64
C LEU A 232 -4.00 -11.98 9.98
N MET A 233 -3.44 -13.19 9.95
CA MET A 233 -4.15 -14.36 9.43
C MET A 233 -5.38 -14.66 10.28
N GLN A 234 -5.23 -14.66 11.61
CA GLN A 234 -6.35 -14.89 12.54
C GLN A 234 -7.44 -13.83 12.37
N LEU A 235 -7.08 -12.54 12.38
CA LEU A 235 -8.02 -11.44 12.17
C LEU A 235 -8.73 -11.53 10.81
N SER A 236 -8.02 -11.99 9.77
CA SER A 236 -8.61 -12.18 8.44
C SER A 236 -9.62 -13.31 8.44
N ILE A 237 -9.31 -14.45 9.08
CA ILE A 237 -10.25 -15.57 9.26
C ILE A 237 -11.49 -15.11 10.03
N ASP A 238 -11.29 -14.44 11.17
CA ASP A 238 -12.38 -13.94 12.01
C ASP A 238 -13.27 -12.95 11.25
N HIS A 239 -12.67 -12.13 10.37
CA HIS A 239 -13.41 -11.19 9.53
C HIS A 239 -14.22 -11.92 8.44
N CYS A 240 -13.61 -12.87 7.72
CA CYS A 240 -14.31 -13.69 6.74
C CYS A 240 -15.49 -14.45 7.38
N GLN A 241 -15.29 -15.01 8.57
CA GLN A 241 -16.34 -15.73 9.30
C GLN A 241 -17.51 -14.82 9.70
N ARG A 242 -17.23 -13.59 10.12
CA ARG A 242 -18.28 -12.61 10.46
C ARG A 242 -19.10 -12.17 9.25
N LEU A 243 -18.46 -12.00 8.10
CA LEU A 243 -19.13 -11.50 6.90
C LEU A 243 -19.83 -12.60 6.09
N PHE A 244 -19.27 -13.81 6.07
CA PHE A 244 -19.69 -14.91 5.20
C PHE A 244 -19.91 -16.20 6.01
N ALA A 245 -20.77 -16.10 7.02
CA ALA A 245 -21.07 -17.20 7.94
C ALA A 245 -21.28 -18.53 7.17
N SER A 246 -20.56 -19.57 7.59
CA SER A 246 -20.62 -20.94 7.04
C SER A 246 -19.97 -21.16 5.66
N SER A 247 -19.19 -20.22 5.14
CA SER A 247 -18.42 -20.40 3.89
C SER A 247 -17.05 -21.04 4.11
N THR A 248 -16.65 -21.96 3.22
CA THR A 248 -15.27 -22.48 3.16
C THR A 248 -14.32 -21.37 2.71
N ILE A 249 -13.20 -21.18 3.42
CA ILE A 249 -12.16 -20.23 3.00
C ILE A 249 -11.15 -20.96 2.12
N VAL A 250 -10.85 -20.42 0.95
CA VAL A 250 -9.85 -20.97 0.02
C VAL A 250 -8.72 -19.96 -0.18
N ILE A 251 -7.48 -20.41 -0.13
CA ILE A 251 -6.29 -19.58 -0.34
C ILE A 251 -5.32 -20.26 -1.31
N GLY A 252 -4.59 -19.46 -2.09
CA GLY A 252 -3.38 -19.92 -2.78
C GLY A 252 -2.18 -19.71 -1.86
N ALA A 253 -1.67 -20.78 -1.25
CA ALA A 253 -0.54 -20.72 -0.33
C ALA A 253 0.77 -21.02 -1.07
N GLN A 254 1.82 -20.23 -0.82
CA GLN A 254 3.17 -20.63 -1.22
C GLN A 254 3.53 -21.94 -0.51
N CYS A 255 4.06 -22.93 -1.23
CA CYS A 255 4.29 -24.27 -0.69
C CYS A 255 5.20 -24.25 0.55
N TYR A 256 6.20 -23.37 0.58
CA TYR A 256 7.09 -23.21 1.74
C TYR A 256 6.42 -22.60 2.99
N LEU A 257 5.17 -22.14 2.89
CA LEU A 257 4.33 -21.64 3.98
C LEU A 257 3.19 -22.59 4.35
N GLU A 258 3.14 -23.80 3.81
CA GLU A 258 2.06 -24.75 4.07
C GLU A 258 1.85 -25.01 5.57
N ASP A 259 2.92 -25.29 6.33
CA ASP A 259 2.85 -25.50 7.78
C ASP A 259 2.28 -24.29 8.54
N PHE A 260 2.58 -23.08 8.05
CA PHE A 260 2.04 -21.87 8.63
C PHE A 260 0.53 -21.82 8.49
N TYR A 261 -0.02 -22.12 7.31
CA TYR A 261 -1.47 -22.13 7.09
C TYR A 261 -2.17 -23.33 7.73
N ARG A 262 -1.51 -24.50 7.80
CA ARG A 262 -1.98 -25.64 8.58
C ARG A 262 -2.21 -25.28 10.05
N SER A 263 -1.37 -24.41 10.62
CA SER A 263 -1.56 -23.93 12.00
C SER A 263 -2.85 -23.12 12.23
N PHE A 264 -3.55 -22.72 11.16
CA PHE A 264 -4.85 -22.05 11.18
C PHE A 264 -6.03 -22.94 10.75
N GLY A 265 -5.78 -24.24 10.53
CA GLY A 265 -6.79 -25.22 10.12
C GLY A 265 -6.99 -25.33 8.60
N PHE A 266 -6.11 -24.74 7.79
CA PHE A 266 -6.14 -24.96 6.35
C PHE A 266 -5.53 -26.33 5.97
N ILE A 267 -6.12 -26.99 4.98
CA ILE A 267 -5.65 -28.24 4.40
C ILE A 267 -5.44 -28.06 2.89
N PRO A 268 -4.40 -28.63 2.27
CA PRO A 268 -4.25 -28.60 0.82
C PRO A 268 -5.47 -29.20 0.10
N SER A 269 -5.92 -28.53 -0.97
CA SER A 269 -7.10 -28.90 -1.75
C SER A 269 -6.85 -29.07 -3.26
N GLY A 270 -5.64 -28.78 -3.74
CA GLY A 270 -5.31 -28.84 -5.16
C GLY A 270 -3.87 -29.26 -5.45
N GLU A 271 -3.51 -29.28 -6.73
CA GLU A 271 -2.14 -29.55 -7.19
C GLU A 271 -1.24 -28.33 -7.03
N ILE A 272 0.08 -28.58 -6.98
CA ILE A 272 1.09 -27.51 -6.94
C ILE A 272 1.13 -26.80 -8.29
N TYR A 273 1.10 -25.47 -8.28
CA TYR A 273 1.22 -24.61 -9.45
C TYR A 273 2.27 -23.52 -9.25
N LEU A 274 2.83 -23.00 -10.34
CA LEU A 274 3.81 -21.90 -10.28
C LEU A 274 3.10 -20.55 -10.44
N GLU A 275 3.38 -19.63 -9.51
CA GLU A 275 2.97 -18.23 -9.56
C GLU A 275 4.17 -17.35 -9.25
N ASP A 276 4.54 -16.47 -10.19
CA ASP A 276 5.75 -15.63 -10.15
C ASP A 276 7.06 -16.40 -9.91
N GLY A 277 7.14 -17.63 -10.42
CA GLY A 277 8.31 -18.50 -10.26
C GLY A 277 8.43 -19.12 -8.86
N ILE A 278 7.37 -19.05 -8.05
CA ILE A 278 7.29 -19.65 -6.72
C ILE A 278 6.20 -20.73 -6.75
N GLU A 279 6.48 -21.90 -6.18
CA GLU A 279 5.50 -22.97 -6.05
C GLU A 279 4.41 -22.59 -5.04
N HIS A 280 3.15 -22.72 -5.46
CA HIS A 280 1.95 -22.49 -4.66
C HIS A 280 1.06 -23.73 -4.70
N ILE A 281 0.23 -23.89 -3.68
CA ILE A 281 -0.77 -24.95 -3.54
C ILE A 281 -2.06 -24.31 -3.04
N GLU A 282 -3.20 -24.73 -3.58
CA GLU A 282 -4.48 -24.30 -3.03
C GLU A 282 -4.70 -24.98 -1.67
N MET A 283 -5.17 -24.22 -0.68
CA MET A 283 -5.57 -24.75 0.62
C MET A 283 -6.96 -24.26 1.02
N THR A 284 -7.75 -25.15 1.59
CA THR A 284 -9.12 -24.89 2.07
C THR A 284 -9.19 -24.98 3.58
N ARG A 285 -10.05 -24.18 4.19
CA ARG A 285 -10.44 -24.29 5.59
C ARG A 285 -11.96 -24.37 5.67
N HIS A 286 -12.46 -25.53 6.09
CA HIS A 286 -13.86 -25.71 6.48
C HIS A 286 -14.08 -25.16 7.90
N GLN A 287 -15.28 -24.67 8.20
CA GLN A 287 -15.61 -24.18 9.56
C GLN A 287 -15.48 -25.27 10.60
#